data_AF-A0A1J0GCJ0-F1
#
_entry.id   AF-A0A1J0GCJ0-F1
#
_cell.length_a   1.000
_cell.length_b   1.000
_cell.length_c   1.000
_cell.angle_alpha   90.00
_cell.angle_beta   90.00
_cell.angle_gamma   90.00
#
_symmetry.space_group_name_H-M   'P 1'
#
loop_
_entity.id
_entity.type
_entity.pdbx_description
1 polymer ?
#
loop_
_entity_poly.entity_id
_entity_poly.type
_entity_poly.pdbx_seq_one_letter_code
_entity_poly.pdbx_strand_id
1 'polypeptide(L)'
;MKKLGWRFKFSVLLIFLSIVLYSFHYYLFRDTHLILLYFLGDLAFIPIQVLLVSLVIDRVIKQRETESLIEKLNLIIGVFFNEVGTSTLKYCVAIDSNVNEIANFLIVDSSWEDRDFKKALEKCKNYDYEIEFYKVDLEEMNKFLLSKRGFLLRLLENPNLLEHETFTHLLTAVFHLQDELSSRNLLELREDEKEHIKNDIKRVYRASVSQWIMYIKHLKNTFPYLFVTAMSNNPFDN
;
A
#
# COMPACT_ATOMS: atom_id res chain seq x y z
N MET A 1 -14.55 32.45 -29.74
CA MET A 1 -13.25 32.93 -29.22
C MET A 1 -12.99 32.26 -27.87
N LYS A 2 -12.07 31.28 -27.82
CA LYS A 2 -11.80 30.46 -26.63
C LYS A 2 -11.36 31.36 -25.46
N LYS A 3 -11.98 31.19 -24.28
CA LYS A 3 -11.59 31.88 -23.04
C LYS A 3 -10.08 31.68 -22.82
N LEU A 4 -9.29 32.73 -23.03
CA LEU A 4 -7.88 32.75 -22.67
C LEU A 4 -7.76 32.37 -21.19
N GLY A 5 -7.16 31.21 -20.90
CA GLY A 5 -7.03 30.67 -19.54
C GLY A 5 -6.19 31.59 -18.66
N TRP A 6 -6.40 31.53 -17.35
CA TRP A 6 -5.72 32.39 -16.36
C TRP A 6 -4.19 32.40 -16.52
N ARG A 7 -3.62 31.26 -16.94
CA ARG A 7 -2.19 31.08 -17.25
C ARG A 7 -1.68 32.10 -18.27
N PHE A 8 -2.44 32.35 -19.34
CA PHE A 8 -2.05 33.30 -20.37
C PHE A 8 -2.03 34.74 -19.83
N LYS A 9 -3.07 35.14 -19.08
CA LYS A 9 -3.13 36.47 -18.46
C LYS A 9 -1.97 36.68 -17.49
N PHE A 10 -1.63 35.64 -16.72
CA PHE A 10 -0.50 35.66 -15.80
C PHE A 10 0.85 35.80 -16.52
N SER A 11 1.06 35.06 -17.61
CA SER A 11 2.26 35.19 -18.44
C SER A 11 2.42 36.61 -19.01
N VAL A 12 1.33 37.20 -19.54
CA VAL A 12 1.36 38.57 -20.07
C VAL A 12 1.67 39.59 -18.96
N LEU A 13 1.07 39.44 -17.78
CA LEU A 13 1.34 40.30 -16.63
C LEU A 13 2.82 40.23 -16.20
N LEU A 14 3.41 39.04 -16.13
CA LEU A 14 4.82 38.87 -15.77
C LEU A 14 5.76 39.50 -16.79
N ILE A 15 5.48 39.33 -18.09
CA ILE A 15 6.26 39.98 -19.16
C ILE A 15 6.17 41.50 -19.03
N PHE A 16 4.96 42.03 -18.84
CA PHE A 16 4.75 43.46 -18.64
C PHE A 16 5.50 43.99 -17.42
N LEU A 17 5.42 43.29 -16.29
CA LEU A 17 6.13 43.67 -15.06
C LEU A 17 7.65 43.65 -15.26
N SER A 18 8.18 42.65 -15.97
CA SER A 18 9.61 42.60 -16.33
C SER A 18 10.03 43.82 -17.15
N ILE A 19 9.23 44.21 -18.16
CA ILE A 19 9.49 45.41 -18.98
C ILE A 19 9.51 46.68 -18.13
N VAL A 20 8.54 46.83 -17.21
CA VAL A 20 8.45 47.99 -16.30
C VAL A 20 9.68 48.06 -15.39
N LEU A 21 10.10 46.93 -14.81
CA LEU A 21 11.27 46.88 -13.92
C LEU A 21 12.58 47.22 -14.63
N TYR A 22 12.81 46.67 -15.83
CA TYR A 22 14.00 47.01 -16.61
C TYR A 22 13.99 48.48 -17.07
N SER A 23 12.82 49.03 -17.42
CA SER A 23 12.67 50.45 -17.79
C SER A 23 12.98 51.37 -16.60
N PHE A 24 12.52 51.02 -15.41
CA PHE A 24 12.82 51.76 -14.18
C PHE A 24 14.31 51.71 -13.83
N HIS A 25 14.94 50.53 -13.92
CA HIS A 25 16.38 50.36 -13.73
C HIS A 25 17.18 51.24 -14.71
N TYR A 26 16.78 51.24 -15.99
CA TYR A 26 17.41 52.09 -16.99
C TYR A 26 17.28 53.59 -16.66
N TYR A 27 16.10 54.04 -16.25
CA TYR A 27 15.88 55.45 -15.91
C TYR A 27 16.73 55.91 -14.71
N LEU A 28 16.90 55.04 -13.70
CA LEU A 28 17.64 55.35 -12.48
C LEU A 28 19.17 55.34 -12.69
N PHE A 29 19.71 54.34 -13.39
CA PHE A 29 21.16 54.12 -13.52
C PHE A 29 21.74 54.59 -14.85
N ARG A 30 20.92 54.76 -15.90
CA ARG A 30 21.30 55.16 -17.27
C ARG A 30 22.42 54.34 -17.92
N ASP A 31 22.71 53.15 -17.40
CA ASP A 31 23.74 52.24 -17.93
C ASP A 31 23.09 51.04 -18.64
N THR A 32 23.09 51.06 -19.97
CA THR A 32 22.58 49.96 -20.81
C THR A 32 23.52 48.76 -20.84
N HIS A 33 24.83 48.98 -20.71
CA HIS A 33 25.83 47.91 -20.79
C HIS A 33 25.72 46.99 -19.59
N LEU A 34 25.54 47.57 -18.40
CA LEU A 34 25.36 46.80 -17.17
C LEU A 34 24.10 45.93 -17.23
N ILE A 35 22.98 46.46 -17.75
CA ILE A 35 21.74 45.69 -17.96
C ILE A 35 21.96 44.53 -18.93
N LEU A 36 22.66 44.79 -20.05
CA LEU A 36 22.93 43.77 -21.06
C LEU A 36 23.82 42.64 -20.53
N LEU A 37 24.85 42.97 -19.74
CA LEU A 37 25.75 41.99 -19.14
C LEU A 37 25.01 41.06 -18.17
N TYR A 38 24.17 41.62 -17.28
CA TYR A 38 23.34 40.82 -16.37
C TYR A 38 22.31 39.98 -17.13
N PHE A 39 21.64 40.56 -18.14
CA PHE A 39 20.69 39.83 -18.97
C PHE A 39 21.34 38.63 -19.69
N LEU A 40 22.54 38.79 -20.24
CA LEU A 40 23.26 37.70 -20.89
C LEU A 40 23.69 36.62 -19.88
N GLY A 41 24.08 37.02 -18.66
CA GLY A 41 24.37 36.11 -17.55
C GLY A 41 23.14 35.30 -17.14
N ASP A 42 21.99 35.95 -16.99
CA ASP A 42 20.71 35.30 -16.68
C ASP A 42 20.32 34.33 -17.80
N LEU A 43 20.45 34.74 -19.07
CA LEU A 43 20.17 33.90 -20.23
C LEU A 43 21.06 32.65 -20.26
N ALA A 44 22.34 32.80 -19.93
CA ALA A 44 23.29 31.69 -19.84
C ALA A 44 22.99 30.76 -18.65
N PHE A 45 22.32 31.25 -17.60
CA PHE A 45 21.92 30.46 -16.44
C PHE A 45 20.58 29.72 -16.62
N ILE A 46 19.74 30.13 -17.58
CA ILE A 46 18.44 29.47 -17.88
C ILE A 46 18.55 27.94 -17.98
N PRO A 47 19.52 27.33 -18.70
CA PRO A 47 19.62 25.88 -18.78
C PRO A 47 19.77 25.21 -17.42
N ILE A 48 20.57 25.80 -16.52
CA ILE A 48 20.78 25.30 -15.15
C ILE A 48 19.50 25.47 -14.33
N GLN A 49 18.83 26.62 -14.46
CA GLN A 49 17.58 26.88 -13.76
C GLN A 49 16.47 25.91 -14.19
N VAL A 50 16.31 25.67 -15.49
CA VAL A 50 15.32 24.73 -16.03
C VAL A 50 15.63 23.30 -15.57
N LEU A 51 16.91 22.89 -15.58
CA LEU A 51 17.32 21.59 -15.04
C LEU A 51 16.96 21.45 -13.56
N LEU A 52 17.30 22.44 -12.72
CA LEU A 52 17.02 22.37 -11.29
C LEU A 52 15.51 22.33 -11.02
N VAL A 53 14.75 23.24 -11.62
CA VAL A 53 13.30 23.32 -11.43
C VAL A 53 12.62 22.04 -11.95
N SER A 54 13.02 21.51 -13.10
CA SER A 54 12.46 20.26 -13.63
C SER A 54 12.74 19.05 -12.73
N LEU A 55 13.96 18.90 -12.20
CA LEU A 55 14.28 17.82 -11.26
C LEU A 55 13.50 17.91 -9.95
N VAL A 56 13.33 19.12 -9.41
CA VAL A 56 12.53 19.34 -8.18
C VAL A 56 11.06 19.02 -8.44
N ILE A 57 10.50 19.53 -9.54
CA ILE A 57 9.10 19.29 -9.90
C ILE A 57 8.85 17.79 -10.16
N ASP A 58 9.71 17.14 -10.94
CA ASP A 58 9.61 15.70 -11.23
C ASP A 58 9.60 14.87 -9.94
N ARG A 59 10.47 15.20 -8.98
CA ARG A 59 10.51 14.52 -7.68
C ARG A 59 9.22 14.69 -6.88
N VAL A 60 8.69 15.92 -6.84
CA VAL A 60 7.44 16.21 -6.11
C VAL A 60 6.24 15.52 -6.77
N ILE A 61 6.19 15.49 -8.10
CA ILE A 61 5.14 14.79 -8.85
C ILE A 61 5.20 13.29 -8.54
N LYS A 62 6.38 12.67 -8.70
CA LYS A 62 6.58 11.24 -8.42
C LYS A 62 6.19 10.87 -6.99
N GLN A 63 6.57 11.68 -6.01
CA GLN A 63 6.19 11.43 -4.62
C GLN A 63 4.65 11.41 -4.44
N ARG A 64 3.95 12.38 -5.02
CA ARG A 64 2.47 12.43 -4.95
C ARG A 64 1.81 11.26 -5.68
N GLU A 65 2.38 10.84 -6.82
CA GLU A 65 1.89 9.67 -7.54
C GLU A 65 2.04 8.40 -6.71
N THR A 66 3.20 8.20 -6.07
CA THR A 66 3.43 7.08 -5.15
C THR A 66 2.49 7.10 -3.96
N GLU A 67 2.27 8.26 -3.32
CA GLU A 67 1.33 8.40 -2.20
C GLU A 67 -0.11 8.02 -2.63
N SER A 68 -0.57 8.56 -3.77
CA SER A 68 -1.90 8.24 -4.32
C SER A 68 -2.05 6.76 -4.67
N LEU A 69 -0.97 6.13 -5.15
CA LEU A 69 -0.95 4.71 -5.45
C LEU A 69 -1.10 3.86 -4.18
N ILE A 70 -0.33 4.17 -3.14
CA ILE A 70 -0.37 3.48 -1.84
C ILE A 70 -1.79 3.58 -1.24
N GLU A 71 -2.43 4.74 -1.29
CA GLU A 71 -3.80 4.91 -0.82
C GLU A 71 -4.79 4.01 -1.57
N LYS A 72 -4.73 4.01 -2.91
CA LYS A 72 -5.60 3.16 -3.75
C LYS A 72 -5.38 1.68 -3.47
N LEU A 73 -4.13 1.25 -3.32
CA LEU A 73 -3.79 -0.13 -2.98
C LEU A 73 -4.35 -0.53 -1.62
N ASN A 74 -4.28 0.35 -0.62
CA ASN A 74 -4.84 0.06 0.70
C ASN A 74 -6.36 -0.03 0.70
N LEU A 75 -7.07 0.71 -0.18
CA LEU A 75 -8.50 0.49 -0.38
C LEU A 75 -8.79 -0.93 -0.89
N ILE A 76 -7.99 -1.42 -1.85
CA ILE A 76 -8.12 -2.78 -2.39
C ILE A 76 -7.82 -3.83 -1.32
N ILE A 77 -6.76 -3.64 -0.54
CA ILE A 77 -6.41 -4.50 0.60
C ILE A 77 -7.56 -4.51 1.62
N GLY A 78 -8.20 -3.36 1.86
CA GLY A 78 -9.38 -3.28 2.73
C GLY A 78 -10.56 -4.10 2.21
N VAL A 79 -10.84 -4.05 0.91
CA VAL A 79 -11.87 -4.91 0.29
C VAL A 79 -11.50 -6.38 0.43
N PHE A 80 -10.22 -6.75 0.23
CA PHE A 80 -9.75 -8.12 0.45
C PHE A 80 -9.98 -8.60 1.89
N PHE A 81 -9.63 -7.81 2.91
CA PHE A 81 -9.83 -8.20 4.30
C PHE A 81 -11.31 -8.34 4.65
N ASN A 82 -12.16 -7.46 4.12
CA ASN A 82 -13.60 -7.55 4.33
C ASN A 82 -14.22 -8.81 3.70
N GLU A 83 -13.78 -9.20 2.51
CA GLU A 83 -14.38 -10.31 1.75
C GLU A 83 -13.78 -11.69 2.07
N VAL A 84 -12.48 -11.74 2.38
CA VAL A 84 -11.71 -12.99 2.49
C VAL A 84 -10.79 -12.97 3.69
N GLY A 85 -9.93 -11.95 3.80
CA GLY A 85 -8.79 -11.96 4.72
C GLY A 85 -9.15 -12.10 6.19
N THR A 86 -10.18 -11.38 6.67
CA THR A 86 -10.58 -11.45 8.09
C THR A 86 -11.14 -12.82 8.44
N SER A 87 -11.98 -13.40 7.60
CA SER A 87 -12.53 -14.75 7.82
C SER A 87 -11.43 -15.82 7.76
N THR A 88 -10.51 -15.72 6.80
CA THR A 88 -9.34 -16.61 6.72
C THR A 88 -8.48 -16.49 7.97
N LEU A 89 -8.19 -15.28 8.44
CA LEU A 89 -7.42 -15.07 9.67
C LEU A 89 -8.12 -15.65 10.90
N LYS A 90 -9.43 -15.41 11.07
CA LYS A 90 -10.19 -15.97 12.20
C LYS A 90 -10.16 -17.49 12.19
N TYR A 91 -10.30 -18.10 11.02
CA TYR A 91 -10.18 -19.54 10.88
C TYR A 91 -8.78 -20.03 11.26
N CYS A 92 -7.72 -19.40 10.76
CA CYS A 92 -6.34 -19.74 11.10
C CYS A 92 -6.03 -19.57 12.60
N VAL A 93 -6.56 -18.52 13.22
CA VAL A 93 -6.46 -18.27 14.67
C VAL A 93 -7.13 -19.37 15.49
N ALA A 94 -8.28 -19.88 15.05
CA ALA A 94 -9.02 -20.93 15.76
C ALA A 94 -8.33 -22.31 15.74
N ILE A 95 -7.51 -22.56 14.71
CA ILE A 95 -6.76 -23.83 14.52
C ILE A 95 -5.30 -23.74 14.97
N ASP A 96 -4.86 -22.58 15.48
CA ASP A 96 -3.49 -22.34 15.94
C ASP A 96 -3.37 -22.70 17.43
N SER A 97 -2.53 -23.69 17.75
CA SER A 97 -2.36 -24.14 19.14
C SER A 97 -1.69 -23.10 20.04
N ASN A 98 -0.87 -22.22 19.46
CA ASN A 98 -0.01 -21.29 20.19
C ASN A 98 -0.50 -19.85 20.10
N VAL A 99 -1.73 -19.62 19.63
CA VAL A 99 -2.23 -18.27 19.30
C VAL A 99 -2.14 -17.28 20.46
N ASN A 100 -2.20 -17.74 21.71
CA ASN A 100 -2.05 -16.89 22.90
C ASN A 100 -0.67 -16.19 22.97
N GLU A 101 0.38 -16.79 22.38
CA GLU A 101 1.72 -16.20 22.34
C GLU A 101 1.79 -14.99 21.42
N ILE A 102 1.00 -14.96 20.35
CA ILE A 102 1.00 -13.88 19.36
C ILE A 102 -0.16 -12.89 19.55
N ALA A 103 -1.32 -13.34 20.02
CA ALA A 103 -2.54 -12.53 20.15
C ALA A 103 -2.30 -11.27 21.01
N ASN A 104 -1.59 -11.39 22.13
CA ASN A 104 -1.26 -10.26 23.00
C ASN A 104 -0.43 -9.16 22.30
N PHE A 105 0.34 -9.50 21.26
CA PHE A 105 1.10 -8.54 20.46
C PHE A 105 0.30 -7.99 19.28
N LEU A 106 -0.93 -8.47 19.07
CA LEU A 106 -1.79 -8.12 17.94
C LEU A 106 -3.14 -7.53 18.38
N ILE A 107 -3.37 -7.36 19.68
CA ILE A 107 -4.43 -6.50 20.20
C ILE A 107 -3.99 -5.05 19.97
N VAL A 108 -4.41 -4.51 18.83
CA VAL A 108 -4.12 -3.13 18.43
C VAL A 108 -5.04 -2.19 19.19
N ASP A 109 -4.47 -1.10 19.70
CA ASP A 109 -5.24 0.00 20.32
C ASP A 109 -4.85 1.36 19.73
N SER A 110 -5.61 2.41 20.08
CA SER A 110 -5.40 3.77 19.53
C SER A 110 -4.05 4.40 19.90
N SER A 111 -3.40 3.93 20.97
CA SER A 111 -2.11 4.44 21.45
C SER A 111 -0.91 3.91 20.67
N TRP A 112 -1.11 2.91 19.81
CA TRP A 112 -0.04 2.32 19.03
C TRP A 112 0.69 3.35 18.15
N GLU A 113 2.01 3.34 18.25
CA GLU A 113 2.91 4.13 17.41
C GLU A 113 3.60 3.25 16.37
N ASP A 114 4.29 3.88 15.43
CA ASP A 114 5.07 3.22 14.39
C ASP A 114 6.05 2.14 14.92
N ARG A 115 6.57 2.34 16.13
CA ARG A 115 7.46 1.37 16.80
C ARG A 115 6.73 0.09 17.22
N ASP A 116 5.45 0.18 17.57
CA ASP A 116 4.67 -0.94 18.08
C ASP A 116 4.25 -1.84 16.92
N PHE A 117 3.84 -1.25 15.79
CA PHE A 117 3.64 -1.97 14.53
C PHE A 117 4.91 -2.71 14.07
N LYS A 118 6.09 -2.08 14.18
CA LYS A 118 7.36 -2.74 13.85
C LYS A 118 7.66 -3.91 14.78
N LYS A 119 7.45 -3.76 16.09
CA LYS A 119 7.61 -4.86 17.06
C LYS A 119 6.66 -6.01 16.76
N ALA A 120 5.39 -5.72 16.46
CA ALA A 120 4.40 -6.71 16.10
C ALA A 120 4.81 -7.50 14.85
N LEU A 121 5.24 -6.82 13.78
CA LEU A 121 5.76 -7.47 12.57
C LEU A 121 6.96 -8.38 12.84
N GLU A 122 7.93 -7.91 13.63
CA GLU A 122 9.10 -8.73 14.00
C GLU A 122 8.72 -9.96 14.84
N LYS A 123 7.75 -9.83 15.74
CA LYS A 123 7.22 -10.95 16.50
C LYS A 123 6.51 -11.96 15.60
N CYS A 124 5.65 -11.50 14.70
CA CYS A 124 4.96 -12.35 13.72
C CYS A 124 5.93 -13.09 12.80
N LYS A 125 7.02 -12.43 12.40
CA LYS A 125 8.03 -13.05 11.53
C LYS A 125 8.72 -14.25 12.19
N ASN A 126 8.94 -14.19 13.50
CA ASN A 126 9.63 -15.22 14.27
C ASN A 126 8.69 -16.18 15.01
N TYR A 127 7.38 -15.97 14.89
CA TYR A 127 6.38 -16.83 15.50
C TYR A 127 6.29 -18.16 14.77
N ASP A 128 6.22 -19.24 15.53
CA ASP A 128 5.98 -20.58 15.00
C ASP A 128 4.47 -20.81 14.88
N TYR A 129 3.96 -20.61 13.66
CA TYR A 129 2.57 -20.81 13.33
C TYR A 129 2.25 -22.31 13.36
N GLU A 130 1.81 -22.83 14.51
CA GLU A 130 1.53 -24.26 14.67
C GLU A 130 0.06 -24.57 14.43
N ILE A 131 -0.20 -25.42 13.42
CA ILE A 131 -1.56 -25.72 12.96
C ILE A 131 -1.99 -27.08 13.47
N GLU A 132 -3.08 -27.10 14.24
CA GLU A 132 -3.74 -28.31 14.70
C GLU A 132 -4.59 -28.89 13.57
N PHE A 133 -3.96 -29.70 12.71
CA PHE A 133 -4.59 -30.21 11.48
C PHE A 133 -5.92 -30.96 11.72
N TYR A 134 -6.09 -31.59 12.88
CA TYR A 134 -7.33 -32.29 13.24
C TYR A 134 -8.53 -31.36 13.44
N LYS A 135 -8.30 -30.06 13.68
CA LYS A 135 -9.35 -29.02 13.75
C LYS A 135 -9.69 -28.43 12.38
N VAL A 136 -8.93 -28.77 11.35
CA VAL A 136 -9.08 -28.19 10.01
C VAL A 136 -10.18 -28.90 9.25
N ASP A 137 -11.29 -28.21 9.03
CA ASP A 137 -12.28 -28.56 8.02
C ASP A 137 -11.82 -28.09 6.63
N LEU A 138 -11.19 -29.01 5.88
CA LEU A 138 -10.68 -28.75 4.53
C LEU A 138 -11.81 -28.53 3.52
N GLU A 139 -12.96 -29.18 3.68
CA GLU A 139 -14.08 -29.05 2.74
C GLU A 139 -14.71 -27.66 2.87
N GLU A 140 -14.92 -27.18 4.09
CA GLU A 140 -15.42 -25.83 4.35
C GLU A 140 -14.45 -24.78 3.83
N MET A 141 -13.14 -24.93 4.10
CA MET A 141 -12.12 -24.01 3.59
C MET A 141 -12.10 -23.98 2.06
N ASN A 142 -12.13 -25.15 1.41
CA ASN A 142 -12.16 -25.24 -0.05
C ASN A 142 -13.41 -24.55 -0.61
N LYS A 143 -14.59 -24.84 -0.06
CA LYS A 143 -15.86 -24.23 -0.47
C LYS A 143 -15.83 -22.71 -0.31
N PHE A 144 -15.29 -22.21 0.80
CA PHE A 144 -15.14 -20.79 1.06
C PHE A 144 -14.22 -20.12 0.02
N LEU A 145 -12.99 -20.62 -0.12
CA LEU A 145 -12.01 -20.03 -1.04
C LEU A 145 -12.47 -20.13 -2.50
N LEU A 146 -13.08 -21.25 -2.91
CA LEU A 146 -13.62 -21.45 -4.24
C LEU A 146 -14.75 -20.45 -4.54
N SER A 147 -15.63 -20.19 -3.56
CA SER A 147 -16.69 -19.18 -3.70
C SER A 147 -16.14 -17.76 -3.90
N LYS A 148 -14.91 -17.50 -3.44
CA LYS A 148 -14.22 -16.21 -3.53
C LYS A 148 -13.23 -16.14 -4.70
N ARG A 149 -13.02 -17.22 -5.46
CA ARG A 149 -12.04 -17.28 -6.57
C ARG A 149 -12.24 -16.17 -7.60
N GLY A 150 -13.48 -15.93 -8.04
CA GLY A 150 -13.77 -14.85 -9.00
C GLY A 150 -13.50 -13.45 -8.45
N PHE A 151 -13.66 -13.24 -7.13
CA PHE A 151 -13.27 -12.01 -6.47
C PHE A 151 -11.74 -11.85 -6.44
N LEU A 152 -11.02 -12.89 -6.00
CA LEU A 152 -9.55 -12.88 -5.94
C LEU A 152 -8.92 -12.65 -7.32
N LEU A 153 -9.48 -13.23 -8.39
CA LEU A 153 -8.97 -13.04 -9.76
C LEU A 153 -9.08 -11.58 -10.21
N ARG A 154 -10.19 -10.89 -9.89
CA ARG A 154 -10.35 -9.45 -10.16
C ARG A 154 -9.36 -8.58 -9.40
N LEU A 155 -8.85 -9.03 -8.25
CA LEU A 155 -7.79 -8.31 -7.55
C LEU A 155 -6.46 -8.39 -8.32
N LEU A 156 -6.15 -9.55 -8.92
CA LEU A 156 -4.96 -9.76 -9.75
C LEU A 156 -4.97 -8.95 -11.05
N GLU A 157 -6.15 -8.63 -11.57
CA GLU A 157 -6.30 -7.78 -12.75
C GLU A 157 -5.85 -6.32 -12.50
N ASN A 158 -5.62 -5.93 -11.24
CA ASN A 158 -5.16 -4.59 -10.92
C ASN A 158 -3.67 -4.42 -11.31
N PRO A 159 -3.34 -3.51 -12.25
CA PRO A 159 -1.98 -3.35 -12.74
C PRO A 159 -1.01 -2.85 -11.65
N ASN A 160 -1.52 -2.20 -10.61
CA ASN A 160 -0.71 -1.63 -9.53
C ASN A 160 -0.38 -2.65 -8.44
N LEU A 161 -0.95 -3.85 -8.50
CA LEU A 161 -0.76 -4.88 -7.47
C LEU A 161 0.71 -5.29 -7.32
N LEU A 162 1.43 -5.35 -8.44
CA LEU A 162 2.84 -5.77 -8.51
C LEU A 162 3.78 -4.85 -7.71
N GLU A 163 3.37 -3.61 -7.43
CA GLU A 163 4.18 -2.67 -6.64
C GLU A 163 4.13 -2.97 -5.13
N HIS A 164 3.22 -3.84 -4.69
CA HIS A 164 3.07 -4.22 -3.27
C HIS A 164 3.39 -5.70 -3.06
N GLU A 165 4.68 -6.01 -2.88
CA GLU A 165 5.20 -7.37 -2.75
C GLU A 165 4.46 -8.20 -1.70
N THR A 166 4.18 -7.64 -0.51
CA THR A 166 3.52 -8.37 0.58
C THR A 166 2.10 -8.83 0.23
N PHE A 167 1.34 -7.99 -0.48
CA PHE A 167 -0.05 -8.29 -0.83
C PHE A 167 -0.12 -9.23 -2.02
N THR A 168 0.78 -9.04 -2.99
CA THR A 168 0.97 -10.01 -4.08
C THR A 168 1.35 -11.39 -3.55
N HIS A 169 2.28 -11.46 -2.58
CA HIS A 169 2.67 -12.72 -1.96
C HIS A 169 1.50 -13.38 -1.22
N LEU A 170 0.70 -12.60 -0.50
CA LEU A 170 -0.52 -13.09 0.15
C LEU A 170 -1.51 -13.67 -0.85
N LEU A 171 -1.86 -12.93 -1.90
CA LEU A 171 -2.79 -13.42 -2.93
C LEU A 171 -2.29 -14.70 -3.57
N THR A 172 -1.01 -14.75 -3.93
CA THR A 172 -0.37 -15.95 -4.48
C THR A 172 -0.48 -17.14 -3.52
N ALA A 173 -0.20 -16.95 -2.22
CA ALA A 173 -0.34 -18.01 -1.22
C ALA A 173 -1.79 -18.52 -1.11
N VAL A 174 -2.77 -17.62 -1.13
CA VAL A 174 -4.20 -17.98 -1.08
C VAL A 174 -4.62 -18.77 -2.32
N PHE A 175 -4.16 -18.36 -3.51
CA PHE A 175 -4.42 -19.09 -4.74
C PHE A 175 -3.79 -20.48 -4.75
N HIS A 176 -2.54 -20.60 -4.32
CA HIS A 176 -1.88 -21.90 -4.21
C HIS A 176 -2.64 -22.84 -3.28
N LEU A 177 -3.03 -22.37 -2.08
CA LEU A 177 -3.82 -23.17 -1.16
C LEU A 177 -5.16 -23.60 -1.79
N GLN A 178 -5.86 -22.68 -2.46
CA GLN A 178 -7.14 -23.01 -3.09
C GLN A 178 -6.99 -24.00 -4.25
N ASP A 179 -5.95 -23.87 -5.07
CA ASP A 179 -5.67 -24.80 -6.17
C ASP A 179 -5.30 -26.20 -5.64
N GLU A 180 -4.51 -26.28 -4.56
CA GLU A 180 -4.18 -27.54 -3.87
C GLU A 180 -5.44 -28.21 -3.30
N LEU A 181 -6.32 -27.44 -2.64
CA LEU A 181 -7.56 -27.97 -2.08
C LEU A 181 -8.56 -28.43 -3.16
N SER A 182 -8.61 -27.72 -4.29
CA SER A 182 -9.55 -28.03 -5.38
C SER A 182 -9.10 -29.18 -6.28
N SER A 183 -7.81 -29.52 -6.29
CA SER A 183 -7.25 -30.58 -7.14
C SER A 183 -7.20 -31.96 -6.47
N ARG A 184 -7.49 -32.04 -5.17
CA ARG A 184 -7.32 -33.25 -4.36
C ARG A 184 -8.66 -33.81 -3.87
N ASN A 185 -8.69 -35.12 -3.62
CA ASN A 185 -9.77 -35.74 -2.85
C ASN A 185 -9.50 -35.55 -1.35
N LEU A 186 -10.17 -34.57 -0.73
CA LEU A 186 -9.91 -34.16 0.66
C LEU A 186 -10.23 -35.25 1.69
N LEU A 187 -11.05 -36.25 1.32
CA LEU A 187 -11.43 -37.37 2.19
C LEU A 187 -10.37 -38.47 2.24
N GLU A 188 -9.47 -38.53 1.26
CA GLU A 188 -8.52 -39.64 1.05
C GLU A 188 -7.06 -39.14 0.96
N LEU A 189 -6.71 -38.14 1.79
CA LEU A 189 -5.37 -37.56 1.79
C LEU A 189 -4.35 -38.49 2.46
N ARG A 190 -3.20 -38.67 1.80
CA ARG A 190 -2.02 -39.31 2.37
C ARG A 190 -1.34 -38.37 3.37
N GLU A 191 -0.54 -38.91 4.28
CA GLU A 191 0.12 -38.12 5.34
C GLU A 191 1.07 -37.05 4.79
N ASP A 192 1.77 -37.33 3.68
CA ASP A 192 2.61 -36.33 2.99
C ASP A 192 1.77 -35.16 2.46
N GLU A 193 0.56 -35.43 1.97
CA GLU A 193 -0.35 -34.43 1.41
C GLU A 193 -0.97 -33.55 2.48
N LYS A 194 -1.31 -34.14 3.63
CA LYS A 194 -1.77 -33.39 4.81
C LYS A 194 -0.68 -32.43 5.29
N GLU A 195 0.57 -32.88 5.36
CA GLU A 195 1.69 -32.03 5.76
C GLU A 195 1.94 -30.90 4.74
N HIS A 196 1.80 -31.17 3.43
CA HIS A 196 1.87 -30.12 2.41
C HIS A 196 0.78 -29.05 2.58
N ILE A 197 -0.48 -29.46 2.75
CA ILE A 197 -1.60 -28.53 2.98
C ILE A 197 -1.41 -27.75 4.28
N LYS A 198 -0.96 -28.41 5.36
CA LYS A 198 -0.63 -27.74 6.62
C LYS A 198 0.36 -26.61 6.40
N ASN A 199 1.41 -26.86 5.63
CA ASN A 199 2.40 -25.85 5.28
C ASN A 199 1.84 -24.72 4.41
N ASP A 200 0.91 -25.01 3.49
CA ASP A 200 0.21 -23.98 2.72
C ASP A 200 -0.70 -23.10 3.57
N ILE A 201 -1.42 -23.69 4.53
CA ILE A 201 -2.21 -22.92 5.52
C ILE A 201 -1.29 -22.03 6.35
N LYS A 202 -0.13 -22.53 6.82
CA LYS A 202 0.88 -21.72 7.53
C LYS A 202 1.37 -20.56 6.67
N ARG A 203 1.64 -20.78 5.38
CA ARG A 203 2.05 -19.73 4.43
C ARG A 203 0.99 -18.64 4.31
N VAL A 204 -0.27 -19.02 4.07
CA VAL A 204 -1.39 -18.07 3.99
C VAL A 204 -1.55 -17.31 5.29
N TYR A 205 -1.50 -17.99 6.43
CA TYR A 205 -1.67 -17.38 7.74
C TYR A 205 -0.59 -16.32 8.00
N ARG A 206 0.69 -16.68 7.87
CA ARG A 206 1.82 -15.75 8.07
C ARG A 206 1.75 -14.53 7.16
N ALA A 207 1.43 -14.73 5.88
CA ALA A 207 1.29 -13.64 4.92
C ALA A 207 0.09 -12.72 5.27
N SER A 208 -1.03 -13.33 5.69
CA SER A 208 -2.24 -12.60 6.07
C SER A 208 -2.00 -11.73 7.31
N VAL A 209 -1.33 -12.27 8.34
CA VAL A 209 -1.01 -11.50 9.57
C VAL A 209 -0.12 -10.32 9.25
N SER A 210 0.96 -10.55 8.49
CA SER A 210 1.90 -9.49 8.10
C SER A 210 1.20 -8.37 7.33
N GLN A 211 0.37 -8.74 6.34
CA GLN A 211 -0.39 -7.77 5.56
C GLN A 211 -1.45 -7.04 6.39
N TRP A 212 -2.08 -7.73 7.35
CA TRP A 212 -3.08 -7.13 8.23
C TRP A 212 -2.46 -6.05 9.11
N ILE A 213 -1.29 -6.31 9.72
CA ILE A 213 -0.60 -5.30 10.54
C ILE A 213 -0.23 -4.06 9.72
N MET A 214 0.28 -4.26 8.50
CA MET A 214 0.60 -3.17 7.58
C MET A 214 -0.65 -2.37 7.18
N TYR A 215 -1.75 -3.06 6.90
CA TYR A 215 -3.03 -2.45 6.57
C TYR A 215 -3.60 -1.63 7.74
N ILE A 216 -3.61 -2.18 8.95
CA ILE A 216 -4.08 -1.48 10.16
C ILE A 216 -3.21 -0.24 10.44
N LYS A 217 -1.90 -0.34 10.28
CA LYS A 217 -0.99 0.82 10.37
C LYS A 217 -1.38 1.91 9.37
N HIS A 218 -1.65 1.55 8.11
CA HIS A 218 -2.07 2.51 7.10
C HIS A 218 -3.41 3.16 7.44
N LEU A 219 -4.41 2.36 7.86
CA LEU A 219 -5.71 2.89 8.28
C LEU A 219 -5.56 3.90 9.42
N LYS A 220 -4.71 3.63 10.41
CA LYS A 220 -4.49 4.55 11.54
C LYS A 220 -4.05 5.94 11.08
N ASN A 221 -3.18 5.99 10.08
CA ASN A 221 -2.59 7.24 9.59
C ASN A 221 -3.47 7.97 8.59
N THR A 222 -4.20 7.24 7.74
CA THR A 222 -4.91 7.81 6.58
C THR A 222 -6.43 7.82 6.76
N PHE A 223 -7.00 6.82 7.43
CA PHE A 223 -8.46 6.65 7.58
C PHE A 223 -8.86 6.26 9.02
N PRO A 224 -8.78 7.19 9.99
CA PRO A 224 -9.01 6.86 11.41
C PRO A 224 -10.37 6.22 11.71
N TYR A 225 -11.40 6.52 10.92
CA TYR A 225 -12.73 5.91 11.09
C TYR A 225 -12.73 4.41 10.73
N LEU A 226 -12.05 4.01 9.64
CA LEU A 226 -11.89 2.61 9.26
C LEU A 226 -11.01 1.86 10.25
N PHE A 227 -10.00 2.54 10.82
CA PHE A 227 -9.14 1.96 11.84
C PHE A 227 -9.95 1.48 13.06
N VAL A 228 -10.90 2.30 13.56
CA VAL A 228 -11.77 1.90 14.68
C VAL A 228 -12.59 0.67 14.33
N THR A 229 -13.21 0.63 13.15
CA THR A 229 -13.99 -0.54 12.71
C THR A 229 -13.13 -1.80 12.56
N ALA A 230 -11.92 -1.67 12.02
CA ALA A 230 -11.00 -2.79 11.85
C ALA A 230 -10.49 -3.32 13.20
N MET A 231 -10.31 -2.42 14.18
CA MET A 231 -9.94 -2.77 15.56
C MET A 231 -11.06 -3.54 16.26
N SER A 232 -12.33 -3.14 16.12
CA SER A 232 -13.47 -3.90 16.66
C SER A 232 -13.69 -5.28 16.01
N ASN A 233 -13.17 -5.47 14.80
CA ASN A 233 -13.24 -6.74 14.06
C ASN A 233 -11.90 -7.48 14.04
N ASN A 234 -11.01 -7.18 14.99
CA ASN A 234 -9.68 -7.76 15.06
C ASN A 234 -9.76 -9.30 15.10
N PRO A 235 -9.11 -10.02 14.17
CA PRO A 235 -9.12 -11.48 14.14
C PRO A 235 -8.51 -12.16 15.38
N PHE A 236 -7.73 -11.41 16.17
CA PHE A 236 -7.03 -11.88 17.37
C PHE A 236 -7.70 -11.48 18.68
N ASP A 237 -8.75 -10.66 18.61
CA ASP A 237 -9.56 -10.27 19.76
C ASP A 237 -10.79 -11.20 19.78
N ASN A 238 -10.86 -12.06 20.81
CA ASN A 238 -11.89 -13.09 20.95
C ASN A 238 -13.24 -12.51 21.36
#